data_AF-A0A2V6HJP9-F1
#
_entry.id   AF-A0A2V6HJP9-F1
#
_cell.length_a   1.000
_cell.length_b   1.000
_cell.length_c   1.000
_cell.angle_alpha   90.00
_cell.angle_beta   90.00
_cell.angle_gamma   90.00
#
_symmetry.space_group_name_H-M   'P 1'
#
loop_
_entity.id
_entity.type
_entity.pdbx_description
1 polymer ?
#
loop_
_entity_poly.entity_id
_entity_poly.type
_entity_poly.pdbx_seq_one_letter_code
_entity_poly.pdbx_strand_id
1 'polypeptide(L)'
;MQAGITGEFEFIRIGNDTAFTFPYDTFIAGIQNRAVDAGANPHIVLVDDNGKLGTMAVNEIGTKTNAQAMLNKFLKEHLKVEELQATLVQQQKGIEVLTAQLKEQSAQIQKLSAQLEMSKPGQSRREQTL
;
A
#
# COMPACT_ATOMS: atom_id res chain seq x y z
N MET A 1 23.58 -0.60 -47.91
CA MET A 1 24.37 -0.02 -46.80
C MET A 1 24.61 1.44 -47.13
N GLN A 2 24.12 2.37 -46.30
CA GLN A 2 24.48 3.78 -46.41
C GLN A 2 25.97 3.88 -46.08
N ALA A 3 26.78 4.41 -46.99
CA ALA A 3 28.20 4.66 -46.69
C ALA A 3 28.29 5.74 -45.61
N GLY A 4 29.17 5.53 -44.63
CA GLY A 4 29.38 6.51 -43.57
C GLY A 4 29.96 7.82 -44.11
N ILE A 5 29.54 8.94 -43.53
CA ILE A 5 30.08 10.25 -43.92
C ILE A 5 31.45 10.47 -43.28
N THR A 6 32.27 11.35 -43.87
CA THR A 6 33.61 11.70 -43.34
C THR A 6 33.51 12.15 -41.89
N GLY A 7 34.10 11.39 -40.96
CA GLY A 7 34.06 11.65 -39.51
C GLY A 7 33.55 10.50 -38.65
N GLU A 8 32.93 9.47 -39.25
CA GLU A 8 32.40 8.29 -38.54
C GLU A 8 33.45 7.19 -38.30
N PHE A 9 34.63 7.55 -37.78
CA PHE A 9 35.71 6.58 -37.53
C PHE A 9 35.67 5.93 -36.15
N GLU A 10 34.89 6.48 -35.20
CA GLU A 10 34.85 6.04 -33.80
C GLU A 10 33.53 5.37 -33.39
N PHE A 11 32.48 5.43 -34.22
CA PHE A 11 31.16 4.89 -33.89
C PHE A 11 30.40 4.40 -35.12
N ILE A 12 29.56 3.38 -34.93
CA ILE A 12 28.64 2.86 -35.95
C ILE A 12 27.32 3.62 -35.83
N ARG A 13 26.95 4.39 -36.86
CA ARG A 13 25.61 4.98 -36.96
C ARG A 13 24.64 3.99 -37.60
N ILE A 14 23.54 3.67 -36.90
CA ILE A 14 22.43 2.90 -37.46
C ILE A 14 21.22 3.84 -37.58
N GLY A 15 20.95 4.29 -38.81
CA GLY A 15 19.86 5.22 -39.16
C GLY A 15 20.34 6.57 -39.70
N ASN A 16 19.43 7.34 -40.30
CA ASN A 16 19.72 8.66 -40.89
C ASN A 16 18.94 9.75 -40.15
N ASP A 17 19.28 9.96 -38.88
CA ASP A 17 18.70 11.05 -38.11
C ASP A 17 19.76 12.14 -37.90
N THR A 18 19.55 13.28 -38.55
CA THR A 18 20.39 14.47 -38.44
C THR A 18 19.87 15.46 -37.39
N ALA A 19 18.82 15.11 -36.64
CA ALA A 19 18.16 16.02 -35.71
C ALA A 19 18.89 16.21 -34.37
N PHE A 20 19.97 15.46 -34.10
CA PHE A 20 20.67 15.49 -32.82
C PHE A 20 22.17 15.74 -32.97
N THR A 21 22.68 16.71 -32.22
CA THR A 21 24.13 16.95 -32.05
C THR A 21 24.68 15.91 -31.10
N PHE A 22 25.71 15.16 -31.50
CA PHE A 22 26.17 13.96 -30.78
C PHE A 22 27.33 14.23 -29.80
N PRO A 23 27.10 14.18 -28.48
CA PRO A 23 28.12 13.87 -27.49
C PRO A 23 27.84 12.49 -26.87
N TYR A 24 28.12 11.43 -27.63
CA TYR A 24 28.19 10.01 -27.22
C TYR A 24 27.22 9.51 -26.14
N ASP A 25 26.10 8.94 -26.57
CA ASP A 25 25.43 7.80 -25.93
C ASP A 25 24.77 7.00 -27.07
N THR A 26 24.79 5.67 -27.00
CA THR A 26 24.38 4.76 -28.08
C THR A 26 22.95 5.02 -28.58
N PHE A 27 22.80 5.79 -29.66
CA PHE A 27 21.51 6.04 -30.29
C PHE A 27 21.28 5.05 -31.45
N ILE A 28 20.37 4.09 -31.27
CA ILE A 28 19.86 3.28 -32.38
C ILE A 28 18.55 3.92 -32.84
N ALA A 29 18.61 4.64 -33.96
CA ALA A 29 17.44 5.30 -34.49
C ALA A 29 16.36 4.27 -34.86
N GLY A 30 15.10 4.59 -34.56
CA GLY A 30 13.97 3.81 -35.03
C GLY A 30 13.65 2.55 -34.23
N ILE A 31 14.13 2.41 -32.99
CA ILE A 31 13.64 1.40 -32.03
C ILE A 31 12.47 1.91 -31.16
N GLN A 32 12.45 3.21 -30.85
CA GLN A 32 11.41 3.82 -30.01
C GLN A 32 10.07 3.87 -30.75
N ASN A 33 8.97 3.59 -30.05
CA ASN A 33 7.60 3.59 -30.60
C ASN A 33 7.39 2.68 -31.82
N ARG A 34 8.20 1.62 -31.97
CA ARG A 34 7.96 0.60 -32.98
C ARG A 34 7.04 -0.49 -32.46
N ALA A 35 6.13 -0.92 -33.33
CA ALA A 35 5.34 -2.11 -33.08
C ALA A 35 6.24 -3.35 -33.08
N VAL A 36 6.07 -4.19 -32.06
CA VAL A 36 6.69 -5.50 -31.96
C VAL A 36 5.59 -6.55 -31.91
N ASP A 37 5.82 -7.72 -32.51
CA ASP A 37 4.89 -8.84 -32.43
C ASP A 37 4.84 -9.39 -31.00
N ALA A 38 3.65 -9.38 -30.39
CA ALA A 38 3.44 -9.92 -29.06
C ALA A 38 3.69 -11.45 -28.99
N GLY A 39 3.53 -12.17 -30.10
CA GLY A 39 3.81 -13.60 -30.20
C GLY A 39 5.30 -13.97 -30.16
N ALA A 40 6.19 -12.98 -30.31
CA ALA A 40 7.63 -13.17 -30.33
C ALA A 40 8.29 -12.99 -28.93
N ASN A 41 7.51 -12.91 -27.85
CA ASN A 41 7.97 -12.63 -26.49
C ASN A 41 8.90 -11.39 -26.41
N PRO A 42 8.41 -10.21 -26.81
CA PRO A 42 9.22 -9.00 -26.78
C PRO A 42 9.56 -8.60 -25.34
N HIS A 43 10.78 -8.12 -25.14
CA HIS A 43 11.21 -7.55 -23.86
C HIS A 43 10.93 -6.04 -23.84
N ILE A 44 10.42 -5.54 -22.71
CA ILE A 44 10.24 -4.12 -22.48
C ILE A 44 11.58 -3.49 -22.15
N VAL A 45 11.92 -2.42 -22.86
CA VAL A 45 13.06 -1.55 -22.57
C VAL A 45 12.55 -0.13 -22.30
N LEU A 46 13.25 0.58 -21.43
CA LEU A 46 13.02 1.97 -21.09
C LEU A 46 14.05 2.81 -21.85
N VAL A 47 13.62 3.99 -22.30
CA VAL A 47 14.48 5.01 -22.91
C VAL A 47 14.31 6.28 -22.08
N ASP A 48 15.39 6.80 -21.52
CA ASP A 48 15.36 8.08 -20.80
C ASP A 48 15.45 9.29 -21.77
N ASP A 49 15.30 10.51 -21.24
CA ASP A 49 15.34 11.74 -22.04
C ASP A 49 16.71 12.01 -22.68
N ASN A 50 17.77 11.33 -22.23
CA ASN A 50 19.12 11.38 -22.81
C ASN A 50 19.34 10.27 -23.85
N GLY A 51 18.32 9.47 -24.17
CA GLY A 51 18.38 8.39 -25.15
C GLY A 51 19.04 7.11 -24.63
N LYS A 52 19.22 6.95 -23.31
CA LYS A 52 19.81 5.74 -22.74
C LYS A 52 18.79 4.62 -22.66
N LEU A 53 19.17 3.46 -23.20
CA LEU A 53 18.38 2.23 -23.15
C LEU A 53 18.66 1.45 -21.86
N GLY A 54 17.61 0.95 -21.22
CA GLY A 54 17.73 0.09 -20.05
C GLY A 54 16.53 -0.83 -19.87
N THR A 55 16.62 -1.76 -18.91
CA THR A 55 15.51 -2.66 -18.53
C THR A 55 14.95 -2.37 -17.15
N MET A 56 15.56 -1.45 -16.40
CA MET A 56 15.15 -1.06 -15.06
C MET A 56 15.26 0.47 -14.92
N ALA A 57 14.22 1.10 -14.42
CA ALA A 57 14.28 2.52 -14.08
C ALA A 57 15.16 2.71 -12.84
N VAL A 58 16.04 3.70 -12.86
CA VAL A 58 16.86 4.11 -11.71
C VAL A 58 16.45 5.51 -11.28
N ASN A 59 16.55 5.81 -9.99
CA ASN A 59 16.41 7.18 -9.51
C ASN A 59 17.68 7.99 -9.80
N GLU A 60 17.69 9.28 -9.45
CA GLU A 60 18.80 10.21 -9.65
C GLU A 60 20.14 9.74 -9.04
N ILE A 61 20.09 8.87 -8.02
CA ILE A 61 21.25 8.30 -7.31
C ILE A 61 21.62 6.92 -7.87
N GLY A 62 21.07 6.50 -9.01
CA GLY A 62 21.35 5.19 -9.63
C GLY A 62 20.72 3.99 -8.90
N THR A 63 19.82 4.22 -7.95
CA THR A 63 19.13 3.14 -7.24
C THR A 63 18.03 2.58 -8.13
N LYS A 64 18.10 1.27 -8.39
CA LYS A 64 17.10 0.54 -9.17
C LYS A 64 15.73 0.63 -8.50
N THR A 65 14.76 1.20 -9.21
CA THR A 65 13.35 1.11 -8.85
C THR A 65 12.86 -0.27 -9.30
N ASN A 66 12.68 -1.17 -8.34
CA ASN A 66 12.11 -2.49 -8.62
C ASN A 66 10.59 -2.39 -8.53
N ALA A 67 9.93 -2.16 -9.67
CA ALA A 67 8.47 -2.20 -9.75
C ALA A 67 7.90 -3.46 -9.05
N GLN A 68 8.61 -4.59 -9.15
CA GLN A 68 8.26 -5.84 -8.47
C GLN A 68 8.31 -5.76 -6.94
N ALA A 69 9.30 -5.11 -6.33
CA ALA A 69 9.32 -5.04 -4.86
C ALA A 69 8.37 -3.97 -4.32
N MET A 70 8.09 -2.91 -5.08
CA MET A 70 6.99 -2.00 -4.77
C MET A 70 5.65 -2.74 -4.80
N LEU A 71 5.39 -3.56 -5.82
CA LEU A 71 4.18 -4.38 -5.90
C LEU A 71 4.09 -5.39 -4.74
N ASN A 72 5.18 -6.10 -4.45
CA ASN A 72 5.21 -7.05 -3.32
C ASN A 72 4.97 -6.34 -1.97
N LYS A 73 5.52 -5.13 -1.80
CA LYS A 73 5.29 -4.31 -0.61
C LYS A 73 3.83 -3.87 -0.52
N PHE A 74 3.25 -3.39 -1.61
CA PHE A 74 1.84 -2.99 -1.68
C PHE A 74 0.89 -4.15 -1.34
N LEU A 75 1.11 -5.32 -1.93
CA LEU A 75 0.34 -6.54 -1.63
C LEU A 75 0.44 -6.92 -0.14
N LYS A 76 1.64 -6.85 0.43
CA LYS A 76 1.87 -7.15 1.85
C LYS A 76 1.19 -6.14 2.78
N GLU A 77 1.17 -4.86 2.41
CA GLU A 77 0.49 -3.81 3.18
C GLU A 77 -1.03 -3.97 3.11
N HIS A 78 -1.59 -4.31 1.93
CA HIS A 78 -3.03 -4.58 1.79
C HIS A 78 -3.50 -5.75 2.64
N LEU A 79 -2.76 -6.87 2.64
CA LEU A 79 -3.09 -8.03 3.48
C LEU A 79 -3.12 -7.66 4.98
N LYS A 80 -2.16 -6.84 5.43
CA LYS A 80 -2.14 -6.36 6.83
C LYS A 80 -3.34 -5.45 7.15
N VAL A 81 -3.73 -4.58 6.23
CA VAL A 81 -4.88 -3.69 6.42
C VAL A 81 -6.16 -4.50 6.56
N GLU A 82 -6.34 -5.54 5.75
CA GLU A 82 -7.50 -6.44 5.83
C GLU A 82 -7.58 -7.18 7.18
N GLU A 83 -6.44 -7.70 7.67
CA GLU A 83 -6.35 -8.36 8.98
C GLU A 83 -6.69 -7.40 10.14
N LEU A 84 -6.20 -6.17 10.08
CA LEU A 84 -6.51 -5.14 11.09
C LEU A 84 -7.99 -4.78 11.08
N GLN A 85 -8.61 -4.65 9.89
CA GLN A 85 -10.05 -4.39 9.79
C GLN A 85 -10.88 -5.52 10.39
N ALA A 86 -10.53 -6.78 10.12
CA ALA A 86 -11.22 -7.93 10.71
C ALA A 86 -11.12 -7.93 12.24
N THR A 87 -9.94 -7.61 12.79
CA THR A 87 -9.72 -7.52 14.23
C THR A 87 -10.53 -6.39 14.86
N LEU A 88 -10.62 -5.23 14.20
CA LEU A 88 -11.43 -4.11 14.68
C LEU A 88 -12.92 -4.46 14.75
N VAL A 89 -13.45 -5.14 13.73
CA VAL A 89 -14.85 -5.60 13.74
C VAL A 89 -15.10 -6.57 14.90
N GLN A 90 -14.15 -7.48 15.17
CA GLN A 90 -14.26 -8.41 16.29
C GLN A 90 -14.21 -7.69 17.64
N GLN A 91 -13.32 -6.70 17.80
CA GLN A 91 -13.23 -5.89 19.01
C GLN A 91 -14.49 -5.07 19.25
N GLN A 92 -15.04 -4.44 18.21
CA GLN A 92 -16.29 -3.68 18.28
C GLN A 92 -17.45 -4.56 18.79
N LYS A 93 -17.58 -5.77 18.25
CA LYS A 93 -18.58 -6.75 18.71
C LYS A 93 -18.36 -7.16 20.17
N GLY A 94 -17.10 -7.35 20.58
CA GLY A 94 -16.75 -7.64 21.97
C GLY A 94 -17.16 -6.52 22.93
N ILE A 95 -16.91 -5.26 22.55
CA ILE A 95 -17.28 -4.07 23.33
C ILE A 95 -18.80 -3.97 23.49
N GLU A 96 -19.57 -4.25 22.44
CA GLU A 96 -21.03 -4.25 22.51
C GLU A 96 -21.58 -5.28 23.49
N VAL A 97 -21.04 -6.50 23.46
CA VAL A 97 -21.42 -7.57 24.42
C VAL A 97 -21.08 -7.17 25.85
N LEU A 98 -19.86 -6.66 26.09
CA LEU A 98 -19.45 -6.20 27.41
C LEU A 98 -20.33 -5.04 27.91
N THR A 99 -20.70 -4.11 27.01
CA THR A 99 -21.58 -2.98 27.35
C THR A 99 -22.98 -3.46 27.71
N ALA A 100 -23.52 -4.47 27.02
CA ALA A 100 -24.80 -5.06 27.35
C ALA A 100 -24.77 -5.75 28.72
N GLN A 101 -23.72 -6.53 29.01
CA GLN A 101 -23.52 -7.19 30.30
C GLN A 101 -23.39 -6.17 31.45
N LEU A 102 -22.69 -5.05 31.24
CA LEU A 102 -22.58 -3.98 32.23
C LEU A 102 -23.94 -3.33 32.56
N LYS A 103 -24.78 -3.12 31.54
CA LYS A 103 -26.15 -2.61 31.75
C LYS A 103 -27.02 -3.62 32.49
N GLU A 104 -26.87 -4.90 32.22
CA GLU A 104 -27.60 -5.94 32.93
C GLU A 104 -27.17 -6.02 34.41
N GLN A 105 -25.86 -5.99 34.67
CA GLN A 105 -25.33 -5.98 36.03
C GLN A 105 -25.82 -4.77 36.84
N SER A 106 -25.87 -3.57 36.24
CA SER A 106 -26.37 -2.39 36.94
C SER A 106 -27.86 -2.52 37.32
N ALA A 107 -28.69 -3.10 36.45
CA ALA A 107 -30.09 -3.38 36.74
C ALA A 107 -30.26 -4.43 37.85
N GLN A 108 -29.44 -5.48 37.85
CA GLN A 108 -29.44 -6.49 38.92
C GLN A 108 -29.05 -5.87 40.27
N ILE A 109 -28.02 -5.01 40.29
CA ILE A 109 -27.59 -4.29 41.50
C ILE A 109 -28.72 -3.41 42.03
N GLN A 110 -29.39 -2.62 41.18
CA GLN A 110 -30.53 -1.79 41.60
C GLN A 110 -31.66 -2.63 42.21
N LYS A 111 -31.97 -3.77 41.59
CA LYS A 111 -33.00 -4.70 42.09
C LYS A 111 -32.61 -5.33 43.44
N LEU A 112 -31.33 -5.66 43.63
CA LEU A 112 -30.82 -6.16 44.91
C LEU A 112 -30.87 -5.09 45.99
N SER A 113 -30.49 -3.85 45.67
CA SER A 113 -30.57 -2.71 46.58
C SER A 113 -32.00 -2.46 47.07
N ALA A 114 -32.98 -2.47 46.18
CA ALA A 114 -34.39 -2.29 46.53
C ALA A 114 -34.91 -3.39 47.47
N GLN A 115 -34.53 -4.66 47.23
CA GLN A 115 -34.89 -5.78 48.11
C GLN A 115 -34.23 -5.68 49.50
N LEU A 116 -32.98 -5.19 49.55
CA LEU A 116 -32.26 -4.94 50.79
C LEU A 116 -32.89 -3.81 51.62
N GLU A 117 -33.34 -2.74 50.96
CA GLU A 117 -34.12 -1.67 51.62
C GLU A 117 -35.46 -2.17 52.15
N MET A 118 -36.18 -2.98 51.36
CA MET A 118 -37.46 -3.56 51.75
C MET A 118 -37.33 -4.61 52.87
N SER A 119 -36.16 -5.25 53.00
CA SER A 119 -35.85 -6.22 54.06
C SER A 119 -35.31 -5.58 55.34
N LYS A 120 -35.31 -4.23 55.42
CA LYS A 120 -35.18 -3.48 56.68
C LYS A 120 -36.55 -3.08 57.26
N PRO A 121 -37.32 -3.98 57.87
CA PRO A 121 -38.24 -3.60 58.93
C PRO A 121 -37.67 -4.09 60.28
N GLY A 122 -37.17 -3.16 61.11
CA GLY A 122 -36.97 -3.49 62.54
C GLY A 122 -35.75 -2.93 63.28
N GLN A 123 -35.38 -1.66 63.14
CA GLN A 123 -34.56 -0.97 64.15
C GLN A 123 -35.13 0.38 64.62
N SER A 124 -36.44 0.62 64.44
CA SER A 124 -37.07 1.88 64.89
C SER A 124 -38.31 1.67 65.79
N ARG A 125 -38.34 0.62 66.62
CA ARG A 125 -39.43 0.42 67.59
C ARG A 125 -38.93 -0.07 68.95
N ARG A 126 -38.00 0.65 69.60
CA ARG A 126 -37.72 0.51 71.04
C ARG A 126 -37.21 1.78 71.73
N GLU A 127 -37.47 3.00 71.24
CA GLU A 127 -37.18 4.21 72.03
C GLU A 127 -38.21 5.30 71.75
N GLN A 128 -39.43 5.07 72.23
CA GLN A 128 -40.40 6.12 72.53
C GLN A 128 -41.60 5.42 73.18
N THR A 129 -41.76 5.58 74.49
CA THR A 129 -42.98 6.00 75.20
C THR A 129 -42.90 5.54 76.66
N LEU A 130 -42.95 6.53 77.57
CA LEU A 130 -43.24 6.49 79.02
C LEU A 130 -42.23 5.81 79.96
#